data_AF-A0A563DV15-F1
#
_entry.id   AF-A0A563DV15-F1
#
_cell.length_a   1.000
_cell.length_b   1.000
_cell.length_c   1.000
_cell.angle_alpha   90.00
_cell.angle_beta   90.00
_cell.angle_gamma   90.00
#
_symmetry.space_group_name_H-M   'P 1'
#
loop_
_entity.id
_entity.type
_entity.pdbx_description
1 polymer ?
#
loop_
_entity_poly.entity_id
_entity_poly.type
_entity_poly.pdbx_seq_one_letter_code
_entity_poly.pdbx_strand_id
1 'polypeptide(L)'
;MLLVPPLDYLQFARLLRRALFAISDSGGVQEEAPALGIPILVTRTSTERQEGVAAGTLRLIGTDTEAIVATARELLDSEQARWQMATALNPYGDGHAADCIVATFAHVAFGAPEPQPYGCGFNRLAVLRAAGFDTDPRPQPTLAPAFDRDVPRRNAMPRPAQSGMHGHAA
;
A
#
# COMPACT_ATOMS: atom_id res chain seq x y z
N MET A 1 3.97 -13.34 26.63
CA MET A 1 3.11 -13.67 25.48
C MET A 1 1.68 -13.37 25.87
N LEU A 2 0.92 -12.66 25.03
CA LEU A 2 -0.48 -12.33 25.29
C LEU A 2 -1.35 -13.10 24.29
N LEU A 3 -2.38 -13.79 24.77
CA LEU A 3 -3.43 -14.37 23.93
C LEU A 3 -4.72 -13.61 24.21
N VAL A 4 -5.38 -13.18 23.14
CA VAL A 4 -6.59 -12.35 23.22
C VAL A 4 -7.69 -12.95 22.36
N PRO A 5 -8.97 -12.66 22.65
CA PRO A 5 -10.05 -12.90 21.70
C PRO A 5 -9.82 -12.14 20.38
N PRO A 6 -10.53 -12.49 19.30
CA PRO A 6 -10.54 -11.71 18.08
C PRO A 6 -10.82 -10.23 18.36
N LEU A 7 -10.05 -9.35 17.73
CA LEU A 7 -10.14 -7.92 17.93
C LEU A 7 -11.13 -7.30 16.93
N ASP A 8 -11.87 -6.28 17.38
CA ASP A 8 -12.61 -5.43 16.47
C ASP A 8 -11.64 -4.70 15.53
N TYR A 9 -12.11 -4.36 14.32
CA TYR A 9 -11.26 -3.77 13.28
C TYR A 9 -10.40 -2.59 13.76
N LEU A 10 -11.01 -1.63 14.46
CA LEU A 10 -10.28 -0.45 14.94
C LEU A 10 -9.19 -0.81 15.98
N GLN A 11 -9.45 -1.80 16.83
CA GLN A 11 -8.46 -2.28 17.80
C GLN A 11 -7.32 -3.01 17.08
N PHE A 12 -7.66 -3.88 16.12
CA PHE A 12 -6.70 -4.58 15.28
C PHE A 12 -5.80 -3.61 14.50
N ALA A 13 -6.36 -2.65 13.78
CA ALA A 13 -5.60 -1.68 12.99
C ALA A 13 -4.64 -0.85 13.86
N ARG A 14 -5.07 -0.46 15.07
CA ARG A 14 -4.22 0.25 16.04
C ARG A 14 -3.09 -0.62 16.58
N LEU A 15 -3.34 -1.91 16.79
CA LEU A 15 -2.32 -2.87 17.20
C LEU A 15 -1.31 -3.08 16.08
N LEU A 16 -1.80 -3.32 14.85
CA LEU A 16 -0.97 -3.51 13.67
C LEU A 16 -0.02 -2.33 13.44
N ARG A 17 -0.52 -1.09 13.52
CA ARG A 17 0.30 0.13 13.40
C ARG A 17 1.43 0.26 14.44
N ARG A 18 1.37 -0.50 15.53
CA ARG A 18 2.40 -0.51 16.59
C ARG A 18 3.31 -1.73 16.53
N ALA A 19 3.05 -2.67 15.63
CA ALA A 19 3.86 -3.87 15.49
C ALA A 19 5.22 -3.55 14.85
N LEU A 20 6.23 -4.38 15.11
CA LEU A 20 7.50 -4.35 14.37
C LEU A 20 7.35 -5.03 13.00
N PHE A 21 6.56 -6.09 12.96
CA PHE A 21 6.12 -6.82 11.78
C PHE A 21 4.90 -7.66 12.15
N ALA A 22 4.20 -8.18 11.15
CA ALA A 22 3.08 -9.11 11.33
C ALA A 22 3.37 -10.46 10.66
N ILE A 23 2.74 -11.51 11.17
CA ILE A 23 2.68 -12.83 10.52
C ILE A 23 1.20 -13.12 10.31
N SER A 24 0.77 -13.36 9.06
CA SER A 24 -0.64 -13.58 8.75
C SER A 24 -0.84 -14.32 7.44
N ASP A 25 -1.93 -15.09 7.34
CA ASP A 25 -2.47 -15.66 6.11
C ASP A 25 -3.61 -14.81 5.51
N SER A 26 -4.03 -13.73 6.17
CA SER A 26 -5.13 -12.89 5.73
C SER A 26 -4.74 -12.03 4.51
N GLY A 27 -5.56 -12.08 3.46
CA GLY A 27 -5.39 -11.24 2.26
C GLY A 27 -5.55 -9.75 2.55
N GLY A 28 -6.54 -9.36 3.35
CA GLY A 28 -6.76 -7.94 3.71
C GLY A 28 -5.58 -7.35 4.49
N VAL A 29 -5.00 -8.14 5.40
CA VAL A 29 -3.83 -7.70 6.18
C VAL A 29 -2.58 -7.54 5.30
N GLN A 30 -2.46 -8.30 4.21
CA GLN A 30 -1.39 -8.12 3.21
C GLN A 30 -1.49 -6.77 2.50
N GLU A 31 -2.67 -6.16 2.38
CA GLU A 31 -2.82 -4.82 1.79
C GLU A 31 -2.68 -3.72 2.86
N GLU A 32 -3.23 -3.95 4.05
CA GLU A 32 -3.27 -2.97 5.14
C GLU A 32 -1.91 -2.79 5.84
N ALA A 33 -1.15 -3.87 6.06
CA ALA A 33 0.13 -3.78 6.75
C ALA A 33 1.16 -2.90 5.98
N PRO A 34 1.35 -3.06 4.66
CA PRO A 34 2.19 -2.16 3.86
C PRO A 34 1.72 -0.70 3.89
N ALA A 35 0.40 -0.46 3.89
CA ALA A 35 -0.14 0.91 3.99
C ALA A 35 0.24 1.60 5.32
N LEU A 36 0.53 0.81 6.36
CA LEU A 36 0.99 1.29 7.66
C LEU A 36 2.53 1.25 7.82
N GLY A 37 3.27 0.86 6.78
CA GLY A 37 4.72 0.66 6.84
C GLY A 37 5.12 -0.53 7.72
N ILE A 38 4.25 -1.54 7.84
CA ILE A 38 4.49 -2.72 8.68
C ILE A 38 4.90 -3.89 7.79
N PRO A 39 6.13 -4.42 7.94
CA PRO A 39 6.55 -5.64 7.26
C PRO A 39 5.61 -6.81 7.60
N ILE A 40 5.34 -7.67 6.62
CA ILE A 40 4.45 -8.82 6.83
C ILE A 40 5.02 -10.11 6.22
N LEU A 41 4.98 -11.16 7.03
CA LEU A 41 5.31 -12.53 6.66
C LEU A 41 4.03 -13.30 6.36
N VAL A 42 3.91 -13.79 5.14
CA VAL A 42 2.70 -14.47 4.66
C VAL A 42 2.85 -15.98 4.83
N THR A 43 1.99 -16.57 5.66
CA THR A 43 2.01 -18.00 5.99
C THR A 43 1.14 -18.82 5.04
N ARG A 44 1.34 -18.64 3.73
CA ARG A 44 0.70 -19.40 2.65
C ARG A 44 1.75 -19.84 1.64
N THR A 45 1.51 -20.94 0.93
CA THR A 45 2.41 -21.41 -0.15
C THR A 45 2.21 -20.65 -1.45
N SER A 46 1.09 -19.95 -1.59
CA SER A 46 0.78 -19.05 -2.70
C SER A 46 -0.02 -17.84 -2.20
N THR A 47 -0.03 -16.76 -2.98
CA THR A 47 -0.84 -15.58 -2.69
C THR A 47 -1.37 -14.97 -3.99
N GLU A 48 -2.59 -14.46 -3.94
CA GLU A 48 -3.20 -13.62 -4.98
C GLU A 48 -2.65 -12.18 -5.01
N ARG A 49 -1.72 -11.85 -4.10
CA ARG A 49 -1.13 -10.52 -3.90
C ARG A 49 0.33 -10.49 -4.33
N GLN A 50 0.63 -11.04 -5.51
CA GLN A 50 2.00 -11.20 -6.04
C GLN A 50 2.75 -9.87 -6.16
N GLU A 51 2.03 -8.76 -6.37
CA GLU A 51 2.60 -7.43 -6.49
C GLU A 51 3.32 -6.98 -5.21
N GLY A 52 2.80 -7.35 -4.04
CA GLY A 52 3.43 -7.02 -2.76
C GLY A 52 4.65 -7.87 -2.47
N VAL A 53 4.68 -9.10 -2.98
CA VAL A 53 5.91 -9.93 -2.96
C VAL A 53 6.96 -9.31 -3.88
N ALA A 54 6.57 -8.93 -5.10
CA ALA A 54 7.47 -8.30 -6.07
C ALA A 54 7.98 -6.93 -5.61
N ALA A 55 7.14 -6.14 -4.94
CA ALA A 55 7.51 -4.83 -4.38
C ALA A 55 8.39 -4.95 -3.13
N GLY A 56 8.46 -6.13 -2.50
CA GLY A 56 9.20 -6.34 -1.24
C GLY A 56 8.44 -5.88 0.01
N THR A 57 7.17 -5.51 -0.10
CA THR A 57 6.30 -5.19 1.05
C THR A 57 5.87 -6.46 1.80
N LEU A 58 5.83 -7.60 1.12
CA LEU A 58 5.46 -8.91 1.66
C LEU A 58 6.61 -9.91 1.51
N ARG A 59 6.74 -10.85 2.44
CA ARG A 59 7.54 -12.07 2.22
C ARG A 59 6.63 -13.30 2.30
N LEU A 60 6.55 -14.07 1.22
CA LEU A 60 5.80 -15.33 1.17
C LEU A 60 6.68 -16.46 1.74
N ILE A 61 6.39 -16.90 2.97
CA ILE A 61 7.24 -17.84 3.71
C ILE A 61 6.71 -19.28 3.66
N GLY A 62 5.41 -19.46 3.43
CA GLY A 62 4.78 -20.77 3.57
C GLY A 62 4.48 -21.13 5.02
N THR A 63 4.38 -22.42 5.31
CA THR A 63 3.98 -22.94 6.63
C THR A 63 5.09 -23.71 7.33
N ASP A 64 6.31 -23.67 6.79
CA ASP A 64 7.46 -24.31 7.40
C ASP A 64 7.90 -23.56 8.67
N THR A 65 8.01 -24.28 9.78
CA THR A 65 8.28 -23.68 11.09
C THR A 65 9.67 -23.07 11.14
N GLU A 66 10.67 -23.74 10.58
CA GLU A 66 12.05 -23.25 10.60
C GLU A 66 12.20 -21.98 9.78
N ALA A 67 11.58 -21.92 8.59
CA ALA A 67 11.55 -20.74 7.73
C ALA A 67 10.84 -19.55 8.40
N ILE A 68 9.69 -19.79 9.04
CA ILE A 68 8.96 -18.74 9.79
C ILE A 68 9.83 -18.20 10.92
N VAL A 69 10.42 -19.09 11.73
CA VAL A 69 11.24 -18.69 12.87
C VAL A 69 12.51 -17.95 12.42
N ALA A 70 13.19 -18.43 11.38
CA ALA A 70 14.39 -17.79 10.85
C ALA A 70 14.09 -16.39 10.33
N THR A 71 13.03 -16.23 9.54
CA THR A 71 12.64 -14.93 8.98
C THR A 71 12.14 -13.96 10.05
N ALA A 72 11.36 -14.45 11.02
CA ALA A 72 10.91 -13.65 12.15
C ALA A 72 12.09 -13.16 13.00
N ARG A 73 13.11 -14.00 13.22
CA ARG A 73 14.35 -13.60 13.91
C ARG A 73 15.12 -12.53 13.14
N GLU A 74 15.28 -12.69 11.83
CA GLU A 74 15.90 -11.66 10.97
C GLU A 74 15.18 -10.31 11.14
N LEU A 75 13.85 -10.31 11.09
CA LEU A 75 13.07 -9.08 11.29
C LEU A 75 13.05 -8.57 12.72
N LEU A 76 13.40 -9.36 13.73
CA LEU A 76 13.58 -8.88 15.11
C LEU A 76 14.97 -8.25 15.29
N ASP A 77 16.00 -8.85 14.71
CA ASP A 77 17.39 -8.50 14.95
C ASP A 77 17.91 -7.41 13.99
N SER A 78 17.32 -7.29 12.79
CA SER A 78 17.76 -6.35 11.76
C SER A 78 16.76 -5.21 11.53
N GLU A 79 17.10 -4.03 12.04
CA GLU A 79 16.36 -2.80 11.72
C GLU A 79 16.40 -2.47 10.22
N GLN A 80 17.53 -2.76 9.56
CA GLN A 80 17.69 -2.56 8.13
C GLN A 80 16.72 -3.43 7.31
N ALA A 81 16.55 -4.70 7.68
CA ALA A 81 15.61 -5.60 7.00
C ALA A 81 14.16 -5.11 7.16
N ARG A 82 13.78 -4.69 8.37
CA ARG A 82 12.46 -4.07 8.60
C ARG A 82 12.27 -2.79 7.78
N TRP A 83 13.27 -1.91 7.78
CA TRP A 83 13.22 -0.63 7.09
C TRP A 83 13.05 -0.79 5.58
N GLN A 84 13.77 -1.74 4.96
CA GLN A 84 13.64 -2.05 3.54
C GLN A 84 12.21 -2.45 3.15
N MET A 85 11.57 -3.31 3.95
CA MET A 85 10.18 -3.71 3.69
C MET A 85 9.18 -2.59 4.00
N ALA A 86 9.38 -1.87 5.10
CA ALA A 86 8.48 -0.80 5.55
C ALA A 86 8.46 0.41 4.60
N THR A 87 9.56 0.66 3.90
CA THR A 87 9.71 1.78 2.94
C THR A 87 9.50 1.37 1.49
N ALA A 88 9.28 0.07 1.23
CA ALA A 88 8.92 -0.41 -0.10
C ALA A 88 7.62 0.26 -0.59
N LEU A 89 7.56 0.54 -1.88
CA LEU A 89 6.40 1.18 -2.48
C LEU A 89 5.17 0.28 -2.34
N ASN A 90 4.12 0.77 -1.69
CA ASN A 90 2.87 0.02 -1.56
C ASN A 90 2.19 -0.12 -2.94
N PRO A 91 2.12 -1.35 -3.51
CA PRO A 91 1.53 -1.53 -4.83
C PRO A 91 0.00 -1.42 -4.83
N TYR A 92 -0.65 -1.46 -3.66
CA TYR A 92 -2.12 -1.56 -3.55
C TYR A 92 -2.83 -0.21 -3.56
N GLY A 93 -2.14 0.87 -3.22
CA GLY A 93 -2.76 2.19 -3.22
C GLY A 93 -2.03 3.24 -2.37
N ASP A 94 -2.41 4.48 -2.58
CA ASP A 94 -2.02 5.67 -1.82
C ASP A 94 -3.15 6.20 -0.90
N GLY A 95 -4.28 5.50 -0.86
CA GLY A 95 -5.47 5.92 -0.09
C GLY A 95 -6.47 6.77 -0.86
N HIS A 96 -6.24 7.05 -2.15
CA HIS A 96 -7.15 7.85 -2.99
C HIS A 96 -8.04 7.02 -3.92
N ALA A 97 -8.15 5.71 -3.69
CA ALA A 97 -8.95 4.82 -4.53
C ALA A 97 -10.41 5.30 -4.67
N ALA A 98 -11.04 5.74 -3.58
CA ALA A 98 -12.41 6.25 -3.60
C ALA A 98 -12.55 7.51 -4.47
N ASP A 99 -11.63 8.48 -4.34
CA ASP A 99 -11.61 9.71 -5.13
C ASP A 99 -11.44 9.38 -6.62
N CYS A 100 -10.52 8.46 -6.96
CA CYS A 100 -10.30 8.00 -8.32
C CYS A 100 -11.53 7.33 -8.92
N ILE A 101 -12.24 6.50 -8.14
CA ILE A 101 -13.47 5.84 -8.58
C ILE A 101 -14.57 6.86 -8.86
N VAL A 102 -14.78 7.82 -7.94
CA VAL A 102 -15.77 8.90 -8.12
C VAL A 102 -15.44 9.73 -9.35
N ALA A 103 -14.18 10.11 -9.53
CA ALA A 103 -13.73 10.86 -10.70
C ALA A 103 -13.92 10.07 -12.00
N THR A 104 -13.69 8.75 -11.98
CA THR A 104 -13.94 7.87 -13.12
C THR A 104 -15.43 7.84 -13.48
N PHE A 105 -16.32 7.70 -12.51
CA PHE A 105 -17.76 7.76 -12.77
C PHE A 105 -18.20 9.11 -13.31
N ALA A 106 -17.66 10.20 -12.76
CA ALA A 106 -17.97 11.54 -13.25
C ALA A 106 -17.50 11.76 -14.70
N HIS A 107 -16.32 11.24 -15.06
CA HIS A 107 -15.80 11.27 -16.42
C HIS A 107 -16.73 10.50 -17.39
N VAL A 108 -17.07 9.26 -17.04
CA VAL A 108 -17.90 8.40 -17.91
C VAL A 108 -19.34 8.89 -18.04
N ALA A 109 -19.95 9.36 -16.95
CA ALA A 109 -21.37 9.74 -16.94
C ALA A 109 -21.61 11.18 -17.40
N PHE A 110 -20.68 12.11 -17.13
CA PHE A 110 -20.92 13.55 -17.29
C PHE A 110 -19.84 14.26 -18.12
N GLY A 111 -18.86 13.54 -18.66
CA GLY A 111 -17.78 14.16 -19.44
C GLY A 111 -16.84 15.03 -18.60
N ALA A 112 -16.73 14.77 -17.29
CA ALA A 112 -15.73 15.42 -16.44
C ALA A 112 -14.29 15.12 -16.93
N PRO A 113 -13.26 15.86 -16.49
CA PRO A 113 -11.87 15.57 -16.86
C PRO A 113 -11.46 14.13 -16.54
N GLU A 114 -10.57 13.54 -17.37
CA GLU A 114 -10.06 12.18 -17.15
C GLU A 114 -9.29 12.11 -15.81
N PRO A 115 -9.58 11.12 -14.94
CA PRO A 115 -8.87 10.96 -13.68
C PRO A 115 -7.41 10.59 -13.90
N GLN A 116 -6.54 11.07 -13.01
CA GLN A 116 -5.13 10.69 -13.03
C GLN A 116 -4.97 9.21 -12.64
N PRO A 117 -4.23 8.39 -13.42
CA PRO A 117 -3.98 7.00 -13.07
C PRO A 117 -3.14 6.85 -11.79
N TYR A 118 -3.47 5.85 -10.96
CA TYR A 118 -2.61 5.44 -9.85
C TYR A 118 -1.33 4.77 -10.40
N GLY A 119 -0.18 5.28 -9.94
CA GLY A 119 1.12 5.12 -10.60
C GLY A 119 2.00 3.97 -10.10
N CYS A 120 1.47 2.79 -9.80
CA CYS A 120 2.31 1.63 -9.52
C CYS A 120 2.56 0.78 -10.79
N GLY A 121 3.08 1.36 -11.87
CA GLY A 121 3.72 0.60 -12.95
C GLY A 121 2.92 -0.53 -13.62
N PHE A 122 1.59 -0.60 -13.43
CA PHE A 122 0.80 -1.65 -14.05
C PHE A 122 0.80 -1.43 -15.56
N ASN A 123 1.32 -2.42 -16.27
CA ASN A 123 1.17 -2.48 -17.70
C ASN A 123 -0.31 -2.70 -17.99
N ARG A 124 -1.02 -1.64 -18.39
CA ARG A 124 -2.43 -1.70 -18.77
C ARG A 124 -2.73 -2.81 -19.78
N LEU A 125 -1.80 -3.09 -20.70
CA LEU A 125 -1.95 -4.23 -21.61
C LEU A 125 -1.97 -5.57 -20.88
N ALA A 126 -1.23 -5.74 -19.78
CA ALA A 126 -1.26 -6.98 -19.01
C ALA A 126 -2.63 -7.18 -18.35
N VAL A 127 -3.22 -6.11 -17.79
CA VAL A 127 -4.58 -6.14 -17.22
C VAL A 127 -5.62 -6.44 -18.29
N LEU A 128 -5.52 -5.78 -19.44
CA LEU A 128 -6.42 -5.99 -20.57
C LEU A 128 -6.35 -7.41 -21.14
N ARG A 129 -5.14 -7.95 -21.32
CA ARG A 129 -4.94 -9.33 -21.75
C ARG A 129 -5.53 -10.33 -20.76
N ALA A 130 -5.36 -10.11 -19.46
CA ALA A 130 -5.98 -10.94 -18.43
C ALA A 130 -7.51 -10.88 -18.48
N ALA A 131 -8.07 -9.74 -18.90
CA ALA A 131 -9.51 -9.55 -19.13
C ALA A 131 -10.00 -10.01 -20.52
N GLY A 132 -9.13 -10.62 -21.34
CA GLY A 132 -9.49 -11.15 -22.67
C GLY A 132 -9.43 -10.13 -23.81
N PHE A 133 -8.80 -8.98 -23.60
CA PHE A 133 -8.59 -7.97 -24.63
C PHE A 133 -7.19 -8.06 -25.22
N ASP A 134 -7.09 -8.21 -26.54
CA ASP A 134 -5.81 -8.26 -27.26
C ASP A 134 -5.16 -6.87 -27.40
N THR A 135 -5.96 -5.80 -27.33
CA THR A 135 -5.52 -4.40 -27.50
C THR A 135 -6.25 -3.46 -26.53
N ASP A 136 -5.69 -2.26 -26.33
CA ASP A 136 -6.36 -1.20 -25.56
C ASP A 136 -7.41 -0.51 -26.44
N PRO A 137 -8.72 -0.62 -26.13
CA PRO A 137 -9.77 -0.03 -26.96
C PRO A 137 -9.86 1.50 -26.80
N ARG A 138 -9.12 2.10 -25.86
CA ARG A 138 -9.05 3.57 -25.72
C ARG A 138 -8.12 4.17 -26.79
N PRO A 139 -8.42 5.39 -27.30
CA PRO A 139 -7.42 6.17 -28.03
C PRO A 139 -6.19 6.33 -27.14
N GLN A 140 -4.99 6.03 -27.66
CA GLN A 140 -3.77 6.20 -26.88
C GLN A 140 -3.65 7.68 -26.48
N PRO A 141 -3.58 8.01 -25.18
CA PRO A 141 -3.23 9.36 -24.79
C PRO A 141 -1.85 9.65 -25.37
N THR A 142 -1.67 10.83 -25.97
CA THR A 142 -0.35 11.31 -26.39
C THR A 142 0.54 11.18 -25.17
N LEU A 143 1.61 10.39 -25.30
CA LEU A 143 2.52 10.06 -24.22
C LEU A 143 2.97 11.37 -23.57
N ALA A 144 2.45 11.69 -22.38
CA ALA A 144 3.13 12.66 -21.54
C ALA A 144 4.53 12.08 -21.30
N PRO A 145 5.60 12.89 -21.43
CA PRO A 145 6.96 12.39 -21.38
C PRO A 145 7.17 11.54 -20.12
N ALA A 146 7.96 10.48 -20.26
CA ALA A 146 8.26 9.52 -19.21
C ALA A 146 8.49 10.25 -17.88
N PHE A 147 7.83 9.76 -16.82
CA PHE A 147 8.00 10.24 -15.46
C PHE A 147 9.49 10.51 -15.18
N ASP A 148 9.84 11.78 -15.10
CA ASP A 148 11.18 12.21 -14.77
C ASP A 148 11.44 11.80 -13.31
N ARG A 149 12.42 10.93 -13.11
CA ARG A 149 12.81 10.40 -11.79
C ARG A 149 13.39 11.51 -10.88
N ASP A 150 13.68 12.68 -11.44
CA ASP A 150 14.30 13.81 -10.76
C ASP A 150 13.32 14.94 -10.40
N VAL A 151 12.00 14.76 -10.53
CA VAL A 151 11.03 15.76 -10.03
C VAL A 151 11.02 15.74 -8.49
N PRO A 152 11.43 16.83 -7.81
CA PRO A 152 11.35 16.87 -6.35
C PRO A 152 9.88 16.85 -5.93
N ARG A 153 9.53 15.93 -5.03
CA ARG A 153 8.18 15.81 -4.45
C ARG A 153 7.72 17.17 -3.93
N ARG A 154 6.71 17.75 -4.56
CA ARG A 154 6.09 19.00 -4.07
C ARG A 154 5.38 18.72 -2.74
N ASN A 155 5.98 19.29 -1.69
CA ASN A 155 5.45 19.66 -0.38
C ASN A 155 4.25 18.88 0.16
N ALA A 156 4.50 18.17 1.26
CA ALA A 156 3.50 17.90 2.28
C ALA A 156 2.71 19.19 2.56
N MET A 157 1.38 19.10 2.46
CA MET A 157 0.47 20.14 2.96
C MET A 157 0.88 20.52 4.39
N PRO A 158 1.13 21.81 4.70
CA PRO A 158 1.44 22.21 6.07
C PRO A 158 0.21 21.98 6.95
N ARG A 159 0.41 21.30 8.08
CA ARG A 159 -0.64 21.12 9.09
C ARG A 159 -1.13 22.50 9.56
N PRO A 160 -2.44 22.71 9.77
CA PRO A 160 -2.94 23.97 10.28
C PRO A 160 -2.35 24.24 11.66
N ALA A 161 -1.79 25.45 11.82
CA ALA A 161 -1.22 25.93 13.07
C ALA A 161 -2.31 25.96 14.16
N GLN A 162 -2.04 25.31 15.29
CA GLN A 162 -2.84 25.51 16.49
C GLN A 162 -2.57 26.94 16.98
N SER A 163 -3.57 27.82 16.86
CA SER A 163 -3.54 29.15 17.45
C SER A 163 -3.61 29.02 18.98
N GLY A 164 -2.46 29.17 19.63
CA GLY A 164 -2.40 29.46 21.06
C GLY A 164 -3.00 30.84 21.31
N MET A 165 -4.17 30.89 21.96
CA MET A 165 -4.66 32.11 22.58
C MET A 165 -3.85 32.38 23.85
N HIS A 166 -2.94 33.36 23.77
CA HIS A 166 -2.37 34.05 24.91
C HIS A 166 -2.49 35.57 24.72
N GLY A 167 -3.00 36.24 25.77
CA GLY A 167 -3.09 37.69 25.94
C GLY A 167 -4.51 38.24 25.74
N HIS A 168 -5.11 39.05 26.61
CA HIS A 168 -4.53 39.89 27.67
C HIS A 168 -5.63 40.38 28.65
N ALA A 169 -5.25 40.45 29.93
CA ALA A 169 -5.54 41.49 30.93
C ALA A 169 -6.96 42.08 31.12
N ALA A 170 -7.54 41.83 32.29
CA ALA A 170 -7.83 42.83 33.33
C ALA A 170 -8.08 42.12 34.68
#